data_AF-A0A2V5QGH5-F1
#
_entry.id   AF-A0A2V5QGH5-F1
#
_cell.length_a   1.000
_cell.length_b   1.000
_cell.length_c   1.000
_cell.angle_alpha   90.00
_cell.angle_beta   90.00
_cell.angle_gamma   90.00
#
_symmetry.space_group_name_H-M   'P 1'
#
loop_
_entity.id
_entity.type
_entity.pdbx_description
1 polymer ?
#
loop_
_entity_poly.entity_id
_entity_poly.type
_entity_poly.pdbx_seq_one_letter_code
_entity_poly.pdbx_strand_id
1 'polypeptide(L)'
;MGIEAMEDRHWLGDTAPEEFRKQLHELADWIADFRENIEKLRVAPDDKPGAIRAQLSAQAPEEGEPFKEILSDVDRLIVPGMVHWSHP
;
A
#
# COMPACT_ATOMS: atom_id res chain seq x y z
N MET A 1 35.05 1.89 -32.93
CA MET A 1 33.61 1.77 -33.28
C MET A 1 33.12 0.51 -32.58
N GLY A 2 32.78 0.55 -31.29
CA GLY A 2 31.80 1.42 -30.66
C GLY A 2 30.63 0.53 -30.22
N ILE A 3 30.93 -0.48 -29.40
CA ILE A 3 29.96 -1.39 -28.77
C ILE A 3 29.79 -1.01 -27.29
N GLU A 4 29.55 0.27 -27.04
CA GLU A 4 29.28 0.83 -25.70
C GLU A 4 28.04 1.73 -25.79
N ALA A 5 26.91 1.15 -26.19
CA ALA A 5 25.63 1.84 -26.20
C ALA A 5 24.50 0.90 -25.77
N MET A 6 24.66 0.22 -24.64
CA MET A 6 23.56 -0.48 -23.95
C MET A 6 23.60 -0.30 -22.42
N GLU A 7 24.23 0.78 -21.94
CA GLU A 7 24.40 1.03 -20.50
C GLU A 7 23.66 2.30 -20.01
N ASP A 8 22.54 2.64 -20.64
CA ASP A 8 21.72 3.79 -20.24
C ASP A 8 20.20 3.50 -20.37
N ARG A 9 19.75 2.37 -19.83
CA ARG A 9 18.37 2.32 -19.33
C ARG A 9 18.40 2.86 -17.91
N HIS A 10 18.42 4.18 -17.79
CA HIS A 10 18.12 4.86 -16.54
C HIS A 10 16.73 4.38 -16.09
N TRP A 11 16.74 3.47 -15.12
CA TRP A 11 15.56 2.92 -14.49
C TRP A 11 14.79 4.09 -13.85
N LEU A 12 13.65 4.48 -14.44
CA LEU A 12 12.84 5.64 -14.02
C LEU A 12 12.02 5.38 -12.74
N GLY A 13 12.18 4.22 -12.11
CA GLY A 13 11.41 3.84 -10.92
C GLY A 13 12.28 3.78 -9.66
N ASP A 14 11.70 4.03 -8.50
CA ASP A 14 12.41 3.85 -7.22
C ASP A 14 12.48 2.36 -6.79
N THR A 15 11.82 1.45 -7.53
CA THR A 15 11.73 0.01 -7.21
C THR A 15 12.00 -0.81 -8.45
N ALA A 16 12.90 -1.79 -8.42
CA ALA A 16 13.23 -2.65 -9.58
C ALA A 16 12.00 -3.37 -10.17
N PRO A 17 11.95 -3.70 -11.48
CA PRO A 17 10.74 -4.24 -12.11
C PRO A 17 10.32 -5.61 -11.56
N GLU A 18 11.28 -6.45 -11.18
CA GLU A 18 11.02 -7.75 -10.56
C GLU A 18 10.37 -7.60 -9.18
N GLU A 19 10.87 -6.67 -8.38
CA GLU A 19 10.33 -6.37 -7.05
C GLU A 19 8.95 -5.72 -7.17
N PHE A 20 8.78 -4.77 -8.09
CA PHE A 20 7.48 -4.16 -8.35
C PHE A 20 6.43 -5.19 -8.77
N ARG A 21 6.80 -6.16 -9.63
CA ARG A 21 5.90 -7.26 -10.03
C ARG A 21 5.49 -8.11 -8.82
N LYS A 22 6.43 -8.42 -7.93
CA LYS A 22 6.15 -9.18 -6.71
C LYS A 22 5.18 -8.41 -5.80
N GLN A 23 5.43 -7.12 -5.56
CA GLN A 23 4.56 -6.26 -4.75
C GLN A 23 3.15 -6.14 -5.33
N LEU A 24 3.01 -6.07 -6.66
CA LEU A 24 1.69 -6.06 -7.31
C LEU A 24 0.93 -7.37 -7.13
N HIS A 25 1.60 -8.52 -7.12
CA HIS A 25 0.96 -9.80 -6.83
C HIS A 25 0.47 -9.85 -5.38
N GLU A 26 1.32 -9.44 -4.42
CA GLU A 26 0.93 -9.34 -3.00
C GLU A 26 -0.26 -8.38 -2.81
N LEU A 27 -0.28 -7.24 -3.50
CA LEU A 27 -1.38 -6.30 -3.46
C LEU A 27 -2.66 -6.88 -4.07
N ALA A 28 -2.56 -7.63 -5.17
CA ALA A 28 -3.71 -8.25 -5.81
C ALA A 28 -4.38 -9.27 -4.89
N ASP A 29 -3.59 -10.11 -4.22
CA ASP A 29 -4.07 -11.08 -3.23
C ASP A 29 -4.75 -10.35 -2.06
N TRP A 30 -4.12 -9.30 -1.53
CA TRP A 30 -4.72 -8.49 -0.46
C TRP A 30 -6.06 -7.84 -0.86
N ILE A 31 -6.18 -7.29 -2.07
CA ILE A 31 -7.45 -6.73 -2.57
C ILE A 31 -8.53 -7.81 -2.66
N ALA A 32 -8.18 -9.01 -3.12
CA ALA A 32 -9.12 -10.12 -3.20
C ALA A 32 -9.62 -10.51 -1.80
N ASP A 33 -8.72 -10.67 -0.84
CA ASP A 33 -9.04 -10.99 0.55
C ASP A 33 -9.88 -9.90 1.22
N PHE A 34 -9.55 -8.62 1.01
CA PHE A 34 -10.34 -7.50 1.50
C PHE A 34 -11.78 -7.56 0.97
N ARG A 35 -11.95 -7.80 -0.34
CA ARG A 35 -13.28 -7.89 -0.97
C ARG A 35 -14.09 -9.09 -0.51
N GLU A 36 -13.44 -10.23 -0.28
CA GLU A 36 -14.10 -11.42 0.26
C GLU A 36 -14.60 -11.18 1.70
N ASN A 37 -13.87 -10.38 2.48
CA ASN A 37 -14.15 -10.18 3.90
C ASN A 37 -14.86 -8.84 4.21
N ILE A 38 -15.15 -8.00 3.22
CA ILE A 38 -15.71 -6.65 3.42
C ILE A 38 -17.05 -6.65 4.17
N GLU A 39 -17.86 -7.71 4.03
CA GLU A 39 -19.14 -7.89 4.73
C GLU A 39 -19.00 -8.03 6.26
N LYS A 40 -17.79 -8.36 6.74
CA LYS A 40 -17.47 -8.48 8.16
C LYS A 40 -17.06 -7.15 8.77
N LEU A 41 -16.81 -6.14 7.93
CA LEU A 41 -16.38 -4.81 8.34
C LEU A 41 -17.57 -3.88 8.51
N ARG A 42 -17.41 -2.86 9.36
CA ARG A 42 -18.47 -1.87 9.59
C ARG A 42 -18.61 -0.97 8.36
N VAL A 43 -19.82 -0.82 7.81
CA VAL A 43 -20.08 0.02 6.61
C VAL A 43 -19.50 1.44 6.72
N ALA A 44 -19.65 2.09 7.87
CA ALA A 44 -19.13 3.43 8.13
C ALA A 44 -18.39 3.46 9.47
N PRO A 45 -17.24 4.14 9.59
CA PRO A 45 -16.44 4.17 10.82
C PRO A 45 -17.16 4.93 11.95
N ASP A 46 -16.71 4.73 13.20
CA ASP A 46 -17.21 5.46 14.39
C ASP A 46 -16.17 6.43 14.97
N ASP A 47 -15.06 6.58 14.28
CA ASP A 47 -13.92 7.32 14.79
C ASP A 47 -14.15 8.83 14.78
N LYS A 48 -13.50 9.50 15.73
CA LYS A 48 -13.49 10.96 15.77
C LYS A 48 -12.63 11.52 14.63
N PRO A 49 -12.94 12.74 14.15
CA PRO A 49 -12.06 13.44 13.21
C PRO A 49 -10.62 13.47 13.71
N GLY A 50 -9.67 13.07 12.85
CA GLY A 50 -8.24 13.03 13.16
C GLY A 50 -7.73 11.71 13.77
N ALA A 51 -8.58 10.70 13.99
CA ALA A 51 -8.16 9.43 14.59
C ALA A 51 -7.03 8.71 13.83
N ILE A 52 -7.06 8.69 12.49
CA ILE A 52 -5.97 8.11 11.69
C ILE A 52 -4.67 8.90 11.88
N ARG A 53 -4.73 10.24 11.80
CA ARG A 53 -3.54 11.10 11.98
C ARG A 53 -2.89 10.90 13.34
N ALA A 54 -3.68 10.67 14.39
CA ALA A 54 -3.19 10.43 15.73
C ALA A 54 -2.43 9.10 15.89
N GLN A 55 -2.64 8.14 14.98
CA GLN A 55 -1.95 6.85 14.98
C GLN A 55 -0.68 6.83 14.11
N LEU A 56 -0.54 7.78 13.19
CA LEU A 56 0.62 7.90 12.32
C LEU A 56 1.75 8.67 13.00
N SER A 57 3.00 8.36 12.61
CA SER A 57 4.17 9.13 13.04
C SER A 57 4.01 10.62 12.71
N ALA A 58 4.48 11.48 13.60
CA ALA A 58 4.44 12.92 13.40
C ALA A 58 5.32 13.36 12.21
N GLN A 59 6.38 12.60 11.93
CA GLN A 59 7.40 12.87 10.92
C GLN A 59 7.48 11.69 9.94
N ALA A 60 7.82 12.00 8.69
CA ALA A 60 8.07 10.98 7.68
C ALA A 60 9.35 10.18 8.04
N PRO A 61 9.42 8.89 7.64
CA PRO A 61 10.63 8.12 7.83
C PRO A 61 11.77 8.69 6.97
N GLU A 62 13.00 8.62 7.49
CA GLU A 62 14.19 9.08 6.76
C GLU A 62 14.58 8.12 5.63
N GLU A 63 14.26 6.84 5.80
CA GLU A 63 14.50 5.77 4.82
C GLU A 63 13.18 5.13 4.38
N GLY A 64 13.18 4.51 3.20
CA GLY A 64 12.01 3.78 2.70
C GLY A 64 11.71 2.55 3.56
N GLU A 65 10.42 2.31 3.81
CA GLU A 65 9.96 1.14 4.55
C GLU A 65 9.64 -0.04 3.60
N PRO A 66 9.74 -1.29 4.09
CA PRO A 66 9.33 -2.45 3.29
C PRO A 66 7.86 -2.35 2.87
N PHE A 67 7.55 -2.71 1.62
CA PHE A 67 6.18 -2.67 1.08
C PHE A 67 5.15 -3.40 1.96
N LYS A 68 5.56 -4.52 2.57
CA LYS A 68 4.73 -5.30 3.48
C LYS A 68 4.30 -4.53 4.74
N GLU A 69 5.18 -3.69 5.30
CA GLU A 69 4.84 -2.87 6.48
C GLU A 69 3.83 -1.79 6.09
N ILE A 70 4.03 -1.16 4.93
CA ILE A 70 3.09 -0.19 4.36
C ILE A 70 1.70 -0.82 4.16
N LEU A 71 1.64 -2.02 3.57
CA LEU A 71 0.39 -2.73 3.35
C LEU A 71 -0.28 -3.16 4.66
N SER A 72 0.51 -3.55 5.67
CA SER A 72 -0.01 -3.85 7.00
C SER A 72 -0.59 -2.62 7.70
N ASP A 73 -0.01 -1.44 7.49
CA ASP A 73 -0.57 -0.19 8.01
C ASP A 73 -1.86 0.21 7.29
N VAL A 74 -1.99 -0.08 5.99
CA VAL A 74 -3.28 0.08 5.29
C VAL A 74 -4.37 -0.74 5.96
N ASP A 75 -4.11 -2.02 6.23
CA ASP A 75 -5.08 -2.92 6.85
C ASP A 75 -5.44 -2.49 8.29
N ARG A 76 -4.44 -2.08 9.07
CA ARG A 76 -4.61 -1.76 10.49
C ARG A 76 -5.13 -0.35 10.76
N LEU A 77 -4.70 0.64 9.98
CA LEU A 77 -4.94 2.06 10.25
C LEU A 77 -5.97 2.67 9.29
N ILE A 78 -5.96 2.28 8.02
CA ILE A 78 -6.76 2.94 6.99
C ILE A 78 -8.10 2.24 6.82
N VAL A 79 -8.10 0.91 6.61
CA VAL A 79 -9.31 0.13 6.33
C VAL A 79 -10.41 0.34 7.38
N PRO A 80 -10.16 0.28 8.71
CA PRO A 80 -11.22 0.47 9.70
C PRO A 80 -11.84 1.88 9.70
N GLY A 81 -11.10 2.87 9.21
CA GLY A 81 -11.50 4.27 9.13
C GLY A 81 -12.16 4.66 7.80
N MET A 82 -12.35 3.72 6.88
CA MET A 82 -12.98 3.96 5.57
C MET A 82 -14.49 3.74 5.61
N VAL A 83 -15.22 4.47 4.77
CA VAL A 83 -16.58 4.06 4.39
C VAL A 83 -16.48 2.95 3.34
N HIS A 84 -17.02 1.78 3.64
CA HIS A 84 -17.00 0.60 2.77
C HIS A 84 -18.17 0.62 1.79
N TRP A 85 -18.05 1.42 0.72
CA TRP A 85 -19.10 1.62 -0.29
C TRP A 85 -19.55 0.35 -1.04
N SER A 86 -18.69 -0.67 -1.08
CA SER A 86 -18.98 -1.96 -1.73
C SER A 86 -19.49 -3.03 -0.74
N HIS A 87 -19.85 -2.63 0.47
CA HIS A 87 -20.52 -3.52 1.42
C HIS A 87 -21.87 -3.97 0.83
N PRO A 88 -22.24 -5.27 0.94
CA PRO A 88 -23.54 -5.76 0.49
C PRO A 88 -24.73 -5.11 1.20
#